data_AF-A0A7S4DX01-F1
#
_entry.id   AF-A0A7S4DX01-F1
#
_cell.length_a   1.000
_cell.length_b   1.000
_cell.length_c   1.000
_cell.angle_alpha   90.00
_cell.angle_beta   90.00
_cell.angle_gamma   90.00
#
_symmetry.space_group_name_H-M   'P 1'
#
loop_
_entity.id
_entity.type
_entity.pdbx_description
1 polymer ?
#
loop_
_entity_poly.entity_id
_entity_poly.type
_entity_poly.pdbx_seq_one_letter_code
_entity_poly.pdbx_strand_id
1 'polypeptide(L)'
;DNNTKGHSRTVRVPAKTVNSTVIRCSPPNIPLRNKLVPIGIILDDRNYVRIPPIIKSTDVYFHHQVQMLEMNPTSGLGRKPTSLLIRGSGFRNSTDTMCRFSDEIIVD
;
A
#
# COMPACT_ATOMS: atom_id res chain seq x y z
N ASP A 1 -31.41 -9.38 -23.86
CA ASP A 1 -31.39 -8.15 -23.06
C ASP A 1 -30.41 -8.23 -21.91
N ASN A 2 -29.66 -7.14 -21.75
CA ASN A 2 -28.47 -6.94 -20.93
C ASN A 2 -28.74 -7.03 -19.41
N ASN A 3 -27.86 -7.67 -18.63
CA ASN A 3 -27.20 -7.06 -17.45
C ASN A 3 -26.26 -8.03 -16.72
N THR A 4 -25.01 -8.14 -17.16
CA THR A 4 -23.92 -8.58 -16.26
C THR A 4 -23.47 -7.39 -15.41
N LYS A 5 -24.27 -7.06 -14.38
CA LYS A 5 -23.81 -6.16 -13.31
C LYS A 5 -22.63 -6.82 -12.60
N GLY A 6 -21.43 -6.32 -12.87
CA GLY A 6 -20.21 -6.73 -12.16
C GLY A 6 -20.42 -6.63 -10.66
N HIS A 7 -20.29 -7.76 -9.96
CA HIS A 7 -20.46 -7.83 -8.52
C HIS A 7 -19.30 -7.07 -7.85
N SER A 8 -19.56 -5.89 -7.31
CA SER A 8 -18.57 -5.12 -6.54
C SER A 8 -18.30 -5.86 -5.23
N ARG A 9 -17.20 -6.62 -5.18
CA ARG A 9 -16.81 -7.41 -4.02
C ARG A 9 -16.16 -6.49 -2.97
N THR A 10 -16.88 -6.23 -1.88
CA THR A 10 -16.31 -5.52 -0.72
C THR A 10 -15.47 -6.49 0.13
N VAL A 11 -14.26 -6.07 0.52
CA VAL A 11 -13.38 -6.81 1.42
C VAL A 11 -13.21 -6.02 2.71
N ARG A 12 -13.42 -6.66 3.86
CA ARG A 12 -13.26 -6.05 5.19
C ARG A 12 -11.92 -6.46 5.79
N VAL A 13 -11.24 -5.50 6.40
CA VAL A 13 -10.01 -5.74 7.18
C VAL A 13 -10.19 -5.15 8.58
N PRO A 14 -9.69 -5.83 9.64
CA PRO A 14 -9.74 -5.29 10.99
C PRO A 14 -8.83 -4.05 11.11
N ALA A 15 -9.31 -3.05 11.83
CA ALA A 15 -8.54 -1.85 12.17
C ALA A 15 -8.26 -1.78 13.68
N LYS A 16 -7.14 -1.16 14.05
CA LYS A 16 -6.78 -0.84 15.43
C LYS A 16 -6.87 0.66 15.64
N THR A 17 -7.54 1.08 16.72
CA THR A 17 -7.55 2.48 17.14
C THR A 17 -6.19 2.84 17.73
N VAL A 18 -5.58 3.90 17.23
CA VAL A 18 -4.31 4.44 17.75
C VAL A 18 -4.60 5.54 18.78
N ASN A 19 -5.55 6.44 18.48
CA ASN A 19 -6.07 7.45 19.38
C ASN A 19 -7.49 7.87 18.92
N SER A 20 -8.05 8.96 19.48
CA SER A 20 -9.40 9.43 19.16
C SER A 20 -9.62 9.86 17.70
N THR A 21 -8.54 10.11 16.93
CA THR A 21 -8.62 10.59 15.54
C THR A 21 -7.89 9.71 14.53
N VAL A 22 -7.20 8.65 14.98
CA VAL A 22 -6.36 7.80 14.12
C VAL A 22 -6.74 6.34 14.30
N ILE A 23 -7.05 5.68 13.18
CA ILE A 23 -7.15 4.22 13.05
C ILE A 23 -6.04 3.71 12.14
N ARG A 24 -5.60 2.47 12.38
CA ARG A 24 -4.57 1.79 11.58
C ARG A 24 -5.08 0.44 11.11
N CYS A 25 -4.98 0.18 9.81
CA CYS A 25 -5.25 -1.11 9.19
C CYS A 25 -4.24 -1.36 8.08
N SER A 26 -4.07 -2.63 7.70
CA SER A 26 -3.28 -3.02 6.54
C SER A 26 -4.21 -3.34 5.37
N PRO A 27 -3.90 -2.88 4.15
CA PRO A 27 -4.67 -3.26 2.97
C PRO A 27 -4.71 -4.79 2.80
N PRO A 28 -5.83 -5.37 2.35
CA PRO A 28 -5.89 -6.79 2.06
C PRO A 28 -4.93 -7.14 0.90
N ASN A 29 -4.39 -8.36 0.91
CA ASN A 29 -3.53 -8.83 -0.18
C ASN A 29 -4.38 -9.17 -1.42
N ILE A 30 -4.69 -8.16 -2.21
CA ILE A 30 -5.49 -8.25 -3.44
C ILE A 30 -4.67 -7.67 -4.58
N PRO A 31 -4.62 -8.31 -5.76
CA PRO A 31 -3.90 -7.80 -6.92
C PRO A 31 -4.65 -6.62 -7.57
N LEU A 32 -4.71 -5.50 -6.86
CA LEU A 32 -5.23 -4.23 -7.36
C LEU A 32 -4.08 -3.52 -8.08
N ARG A 33 -4.14 -3.47 -9.41
CA ARG A 33 -3.14 -2.80 -10.24
C ARG A 33 -3.69 -1.49 -10.75
N ASN A 34 -3.11 -0.37 -10.35
CA ASN A 34 -3.39 0.98 -10.86
C ASN A 34 -4.89 1.34 -10.80
N LYS A 35 -5.51 1.13 -9.64
CA LYS A 35 -6.95 1.35 -9.44
C LYS A 35 -7.22 2.27 -8.26
N LEU A 36 -8.15 3.20 -8.45
CA LEU A 36 -8.84 3.89 -7.36
C LEU A 36 -9.85 2.93 -6.74
N VAL A 37 -9.79 2.78 -5.43
CA VAL A 37 -10.69 1.94 -4.66
C VAL A 37 -11.36 2.79 -3.58
N PRO A 38 -12.69 2.85 -3.57
CA PRO A 38 -13.40 3.53 -2.49
C PRO A 38 -13.23 2.71 -1.21
N ILE A 39 -12.75 3.36 -0.15
CA ILE A 39 -12.67 2.78 1.19
C ILE A 39 -13.78 3.38 2.06
N GLY A 40 -14.41 2.54 2.87
CA GLY A 40 -15.41 2.95 3.85
C GLY A 40 -14.97 2.51 5.25
N ILE A 41 -15.12 3.39 6.23
CA ILE A 41 -14.87 3.06 7.63
C ILE A 41 -16.20 2.71 8.30
N ILE A 42 -16.19 1.58 9.00
CA ILE A 42 -17.31 1.04 9.76
C ILE A 42 -16.85 0.99 11.22
N LEU A 43 -17.52 1.72 12.10
CA LEU A 43 -17.33 1.60 13.55
C LEU A 43 -18.47 0.74 14.10
N ASP A 44 -18.12 -0.41 14.68
CA ASP A 44 -19.08 -1.24 15.39
C ASP A 44 -19.39 -0.57 16.73
N ASP A 45 -20.40 0.30 16.76
CA ASP A 45 -20.96 0.77 18.02
C ASP A 45 -21.76 -0.40 18.64
N ARG A 46 -21.43 -0.74 19.89
CA ARG A 46 -22.16 -1.77 20.65
C ARG A 46 -23.60 -1.37 20.96
N ASN A 47 -23.96 -0.10 20.71
CA ASN A 47 -25.31 0.40 20.86
C ASN A 47 -25.99 0.62 19.49
N TYR A 48 -26.69 -0.43 19.04
CA TYR A 48 -27.91 -0.33 18.23
C TYR A 48 -27.81 0.32 16.84
N VAL A 49 -27.02 -0.24 15.92
CA VAL A 49 -27.37 -0.17 14.48
C VAL A 49 -27.10 -1.52 13.82
N ARG A 50 -28.13 -2.16 13.26
CA ARG A 50 -28.04 -3.44 12.53
C ARG A 50 -27.21 -3.35 11.23
N ILE A 51 -26.90 -2.11 10.82
CA ILE A 51 -26.06 -1.75 9.69
C ILE A 51 -25.13 -0.63 10.18
N PRO A 52 -23.89 -0.93 10.54
CA PRO A 52 -23.01 0.10 11.08
C PRO A 52 -22.78 1.22 10.03
N PRO A 53 -22.92 2.50 10.42
CA PRO A 53 -22.89 3.62 9.47
C PRO A 53 -21.50 3.72 8.81
N ILE A 54 -21.47 3.95 7.49
CA ILE A 54 -20.24 4.37 6.80
C ILE A 54 -20.01 5.82 7.19
N ILE A 55 -19.02 6.07 8.04
CA ILE A 55 -18.80 7.42 8.61
C ILE A 55 -18.02 8.31 7.64
N LYS A 56 -17.20 7.70 6.77
CA LYS A 56 -16.41 8.40 5.77
C LYS A 56 -16.09 7.48 4.60
N SER A 57 -16.21 7.99 3.38
CA SER A 57 -15.65 7.38 2.18
C SER A 57 -14.55 8.26 1.61
N THR A 58 -13.49 7.63 1.12
CA THR A 58 -12.43 8.29 0.35
C THR A 58 -11.84 7.28 -0.63
N ASP A 59 -11.27 7.77 -1.73
CA ASP A 59 -10.64 6.91 -2.71
C ASP A 59 -9.16 6.75 -2.38
N VAL A 60 -8.69 5.51 -2.38
CA VAL A 60 -7.27 5.17 -2.24
C VAL A 60 -6.78 4.60 -3.56
N TYR A 61 -5.65 5.11 -4.05
CA TYR A 61 -5.02 4.59 -5.25
C TYR A 61 -4.08 3.44 -4.91
N PHE A 62 -4.39 2.24 -5.42
CA PHE A 62 -3.52 1.08 -5.33
C PHE A 62 -2.53 1.07 -6.48
N HIS A 63 -1.26 1.26 -6.17
CA HIS A 63 -0.17 1.18 -7.13
C HIS A 63 0.16 -0.27 -7.49
N HIS A 64 0.77 -0.45 -8.65
CA HIS A 64 1.42 -1.71 -8.98
C HIS A 64 2.56 -2.02 -8.01
N GLN A 65 2.80 -3.31 -7.80
CA GLN A 65 3.90 -3.79 -6.98
C GLN A 65 5.24 -3.42 -7.62
N VAL A 66 6.19 -3.00 -6.77
CA VAL A 66 7.58 -2.79 -7.18
C VAL A 66 8.23 -4.12 -7.52
N GLN A 67 8.84 -4.20 -8.70
CA GLN A 67 9.61 -5.34 -9.17
C GLN A 67 10.99 -4.88 -9.60
N MET A 68 12.00 -5.30 -8.85
CA MET A 68 13.40 -5.16 -9.24
C MET A 68 13.75 -6.33 -10.17
N LEU A 69 14.29 -6.02 -11.35
CA LEU A 69 14.72 -7.03 -12.32
C LEU A 69 16.24 -7.18 -12.33
N GLU A 70 16.95 -6.05 -12.23
CA GLU A 70 18.41 -6.03 -12.30
C GLU A 70 18.96 -4.88 -11.44
N MET A 71 20.17 -5.08 -10.92
CA MET A 71 20.97 -4.07 -10.24
C MET A 71 22.40 -4.13 -10.79
N ASN A 72 22.96 -2.97 -11.15
CA ASN A 72 24.33 -2.87 -11.63
C ASN A 72 25.05 -1.65 -11.05
N PRO A 73 26.27 -1.78 -10.49
CA PRO A 73 26.97 -3.04 -10.23
C PRO A 73 26.31 -3.85 -9.10
N THR A 74 26.56 -5.16 -9.05
CA THR A 74 26.06 -6.05 -7.97
C THR A 74 26.94 -6.04 -6.72
N SER A 75 28.05 -5.30 -6.75
CA SER A 75 28.98 -5.13 -5.64
C SER A 75 29.65 -3.76 -5.70
N GLY A 76 30.10 -3.28 -4.55
CA GLY A 76 30.78 -2.00 -4.40
C GLY A 76 31.84 -2.06 -3.30
N LEU A 77 32.70 -1.05 -3.24
CA LEU A 77 33.71 -0.95 -2.19
C LEU A 77 33.06 -0.36 -0.93
N GLY A 78 32.99 -1.10 0.16
CA GLY A 78 32.22 -0.72 1.37
C GLY A 78 32.61 0.62 2.03
N ARG A 79 33.71 1.26 1.64
CA ARG A 79 34.12 2.58 2.15
C ARG A 79 34.09 3.70 1.11
N LYS A 80 33.61 3.41 -0.10
CA LYS A 80 33.49 4.39 -1.18
C LYS A 80 32.07 4.43 -1.70
N PRO A 81 31.52 5.63 -1.99
CA PRO A 81 30.24 5.75 -2.68
C PRO A 81 30.27 4.94 -3.98
N THR A 82 29.25 4.10 -4.16
CA THR A 82 29.06 3.30 -5.37
C THR A 82 27.68 3.64 -5.92
N SER A 83 27.61 4.25 -7.10
CA SER A 83 26.33 4.53 -7.76
C SER A 83 25.75 3.24 -8.31
N LEU A 84 24.49 2.97 -8.01
CA LEU A 84 23.77 1.78 -8.44
C LEU A 84 22.68 2.15 -9.44
N LEU A 85 22.64 1.45 -10.56
CA LEU A 85 21.54 1.47 -11.50
C LEU A 85 20.62 0.29 -11.21
N ILE A 86 19.43 0.57 -10.70
CA ILE A 86 18.36 -0.42 -10.52
C ILE A 86 17.42 -0.35 -11.71
N ARG A 87 17.19 -1.49 -12.37
CA ARG A 87 16.22 -1.64 -13.46
C ARG A 87 15.07 -2.53 -13.02
N GLY A 88 13.87 -2.20 -13.48
CA GLY A 88 12.65 -2.88 -13.08
C GLY A 88 11.40 -2.07 -13.40
N SER A 89 10.31 -2.36 -12.69
CA SER A 89 9.02 -1.68 -12.85
C SER A 89 8.40 -1.42 -11.48
N GLY A 90 7.39 -0.54 -11.39
CA GLY A 90 6.80 -0.21 -10.08
C GLY A 90 7.42 0.98 -9.38
N PHE A 91 8.62 1.41 -9.78
CA PHE A 91 9.30 2.53 -9.13
C PHE A 91 8.50 3.83 -9.29
N ARG A 92 8.32 4.52 -8.17
CA ARG A 92 7.75 5.86 -8.12
C ARG A 92 8.83 6.81 -7.64
N ASN A 93 8.79 8.04 -8.14
CA ASN A 93 9.58 9.10 -7.57
C ASN A 93 9.11 9.33 -6.13
N SER A 94 9.96 9.03 -5.16
CA SER A 94 9.68 9.09 -3.73
C SER A 94 10.97 9.38 -2.98
N THR A 95 10.88 10.28 -2.01
CA THR A 95 11.93 10.60 -1.05
C THR A 95 12.10 9.54 0.04
N ASP A 96 11.19 8.56 0.10
CA ASP A 96 11.23 7.46 1.09
C ASP A 96 11.97 6.23 0.55
N THR A 97 12.66 6.36 -0.59
CA THR A 97 13.45 5.28 -1.16
C THR A 97 14.71 5.09 -0.34
N MET A 98 14.91 3.88 0.20
CA MET A 98 16.07 3.55 1.02
C MET A 98 16.75 2.31 0.46
N CYS A 99 18.08 2.29 0.48
CA CYS A 99 18.85 1.08 0.19
C CYS A 99 19.33 0.48 1.50
N ARG A 100 19.20 -0.83 1.67
CA ARG A 100 19.76 -1.55 2.82
C ARG A 100 20.70 -2.63 2.34
N PHE A 101 21.96 -2.52 2.70
CA PHE A 101 22.99 -3.52 2.43
C PHE A 101 23.41 -4.15 3.75
N SER A 102 23.16 -5.46 3.89
CA SER A 102 23.26 -6.15 5.19
C SER A 102 22.36 -5.47 6.24
N ASP A 103 22.91 -5.04 7.37
CA ASP A 103 22.19 -4.34 8.44
C ASP A 103 22.36 -2.81 8.41
N GLU A 104 23.07 -2.29 7.41
CA GLU A 104 23.30 -0.85 7.25
C GLU A 104 22.25 -0.25 6.30
N ILE A 105 21.50 0.72 6.82
CA ILE A 105 20.58 1.53 6.02
C ILE A 105 21.39 2.68 5.42
N ILE A 106 21.45 2.73 4.10
CA ILE A 106 22.06 3.82 3.35
C ILE A 106 20.94 4.67 2.78
N VAL A 107 20.89 5.93 3.22
CA VAL A 107 19.96 6.94 2.75
C VAL A 107 20.70 7.80 1.72
N ASP A 108 20.01 8.15 0.64
CA ASP A 108 20.48 9.16 -0.32
C ASP A 108 20.21 10.58 0.23
#